data_AF-A0AA91TQS9-F1
#
_entry.id   AF-A0AA91TQS9-F1
#
_cell.length_a   1.000
_cell.length_b   1.000
_cell.length_c   1.000
_cell.angle_alpha   90.00
_cell.angle_beta   90.00
_cell.angle_gamma   90.00
#
_symmetry.space_group_name_H-M   'P 1'
#
loop_
_entity.id
_entity.type
_entity.pdbx_description
1 polymer ?
#
loop_
_entity_poly.entity_id
_entity_poly.type
_entity_poly.pdbx_seq_one_letter_code
_entity_poly.pdbx_strand_id
1 'polypeptide(L)'
;MYFYVNEILQDQSADNKYRILWIDPDSVILYVIELENPKAFPEKKIISELKEAIIVGDWIKVKGDAFIQHVSKDYETKYYEARDTAWEIIKTVVENEPNVYEKSFRTKLIREVCVNHNISYPAIRKYL
;
A
#
# COMPACT_ATOMS: atom_id res chain seq x y z
N MET A 1 -14.95 -14.20 -9.71
CA MET A 1 -13.90 -13.17 -9.88
C MET A 1 -13.00 -13.19 -8.65
N TYR A 2 -11.68 -13.22 -8.82
CA TYR A 2 -10.68 -13.19 -7.75
C TYR A 2 -9.93 -11.86 -7.77
N PHE A 3 -9.35 -11.44 -6.65
CA PHE A 3 -8.48 -10.27 -6.53
C PHE A 3 -7.06 -10.70 -6.21
N TYR A 4 -6.07 -9.91 -6.61
CA TYR A 4 -4.66 -10.18 -6.34
C TYR A 4 -3.97 -8.95 -5.79
N VAL A 5 -3.02 -9.15 -4.87
CA VAL A 5 -2.16 -8.06 -4.38
C VAL A 5 -1.41 -7.43 -5.57
N ASN A 6 -1.24 -6.11 -5.52
CA ASN A 6 -0.71 -5.25 -6.58
C ASN A 6 -1.60 -5.08 -7.82
N GLU A 7 -2.77 -5.73 -7.89
CA GLU A 7 -3.73 -5.46 -8.95
C GLU A 7 -4.25 -4.02 -8.85
N ILE A 8 -4.47 -3.39 -10.00
CA ILE A 8 -5.00 -2.03 -10.10
C ILE A 8 -6.48 -2.08 -10.46
N LEU A 9 -7.27 -1.37 -9.67
CA LEU A 9 -8.68 -1.13 -9.87
C LEU A 9 -8.88 0.35 -10.24
N GLN A 10 -9.92 0.65 -10.99
CA GLN A 10 -10.31 2.02 -11.31
C GLN A 10 -11.78 2.22 -11.01
N ASP A 11 -12.08 3.27 -10.24
CA ASP A 11 -13.43 3.78 -10.07
C ASP A 11 -13.78 4.61 -11.32
N GLN A 12 -14.78 4.15 -12.10
CA GLN A 12 -15.19 4.82 -13.34
C GLN A 12 -15.90 6.16 -13.08
N SER A 13 -16.47 6.37 -11.89
CA SER A 13 -17.18 7.61 -11.56
C SER A 13 -16.23 8.75 -11.24
N ALA A 14 -15.16 8.44 -10.51
CA ALA A 14 -14.17 9.43 -10.06
C ALA A 14 -12.91 9.48 -10.96
N ASP A 15 -12.75 8.51 -11.86
CA ASP A 15 -11.54 8.28 -12.67
C ASP A 15 -10.27 7.99 -11.84
N ASN A 16 -10.45 7.62 -10.57
CA ASN A 16 -9.35 7.34 -9.65
C ASN A 16 -8.88 5.89 -9.75
N LYS A 17 -7.56 5.68 -9.71
CA LYS A 17 -6.94 4.35 -9.70
C LYS A 17 -6.47 3.96 -8.30
N TYR A 18 -6.68 2.70 -7.97
CA TYR A 18 -6.40 2.13 -6.67
C TYR A 18 -5.58 0.85 -6.82
N ARG A 19 -4.50 0.68 -6.03
CA ARG A 19 -3.75 -0.57 -5.95
C ARG A 19 -4.16 -1.37 -4.74
N ILE A 20 -4.40 -2.67 -4.93
CA ILE A 20 -4.64 -3.61 -3.83
C ILE A 20 -3.33 -3.83 -3.08
N LEU A 21 -3.30 -3.48 -1.80
CA LEU A 21 -2.13 -3.66 -0.93
C LEU A 21 -2.14 -5.01 -0.23
N TRP A 22 -3.31 -5.44 0.22
CA TRP A 22 -3.48 -6.64 1.01
C TRP A 22 -4.90 -7.17 0.90
N ILE A 23 -5.04 -8.49 1.02
CA ILE A 23 -6.32 -9.20 0.99
C ILE A 23 -6.32 -10.09 2.24
N ASP A 24 -7.44 -10.11 2.96
CA ASP A 24 -7.52 -10.96 4.14
C ASP A 24 -7.51 -12.46 3.77
N PRO A 25 -7.05 -13.33 4.68
CA PRO A 25 -6.98 -14.76 4.42
C PRO A 25 -8.33 -15.38 4.01
N ASP A 26 -9.44 -14.84 4.52
CA ASP A 26 -10.79 -15.33 4.24
C ASP A 26 -11.42 -14.68 2.99
N SER A 27 -10.71 -13.75 2.34
CA SER A 27 -11.19 -13.02 1.15
C SER A 27 -12.53 -12.31 1.34
N VAL A 28 -12.75 -11.77 2.53
CA VAL A 28 -13.91 -10.94 2.90
C VAL A 28 -13.64 -9.45 2.65
N ILE A 29 -12.42 -8.99 2.95
CA ILE A 29 -12.01 -7.60 2.84
C ILE A 29 -10.66 -7.46 2.13
N LEU A 30 -10.40 -6.27 1.61
CA LEU A 30 -9.08 -5.91 1.11
C LEU A 30 -8.77 -4.46 1.45
N TYR A 31 -7.49 -4.11 1.42
CA TYR A 31 -7.05 -2.73 1.50
C TYR A 31 -6.54 -2.27 0.14
N VAL A 32 -6.98 -1.08 -0.28
CA VAL A 32 -6.50 -0.41 -1.47
C VAL A 32 -5.86 0.93 -1.14
N ILE A 33 -4.99 1.44 -1.99
CA ILE A 33 -4.49 2.81 -1.91
C ILE A 33 -4.64 3.51 -3.25
N GLU A 34 -5.12 4.75 -3.22
CA GLU A 34 -5.21 5.61 -4.40
C GLU A 34 -3.80 5.95 -4.92
N LEU A 35 -3.57 5.78 -6.22
CA LEU A 35 -2.25 5.89 -6.83
C LEU A 35 -1.88 7.32 -7.22
N GLU A 36 -2.87 8.17 -7.51
CA GLU A 36 -2.66 9.53 -8.03
C GLU A 36 -2.72 10.61 -6.94
N ASN A 37 -2.96 10.21 -5.68
CA ASN A 37 -3.04 11.10 -4.53
C ASN A 37 -1.82 10.91 -3.61
N PRO A 38 -0.88 11.88 -3.53
CA PRO A 38 0.33 11.76 -2.72
C PRO A 38 0.08 11.77 -1.21
N LYS A 39 -1.14 12.08 -0.78
CA LYS A 39 -1.57 12.04 0.64
C LYS A 39 -2.52 10.89 0.92
N ALA A 40 -2.72 9.98 -0.04
CA ALA A 40 -3.58 8.82 0.10
C ALA A 40 -3.18 8.00 1.33
N PHE A 41 -4.18 7.39 1.94
CA PHE A 41 -3.99 6.40 2.98
C PHE A 41 -4.77 5.14 2.59
N PRO A 42 -4.30 3.94 2.98
CA PRO A 42 -5.02 2.71 2.70
C PRO A 42 -6.49 2.77 3.15
N GLU A 43 -7.37 2.32 2.27
CA GLU A 43 -8.81 2.21 2.47
C GLU A 43 -9.25 0.77 2.46
N LYS A 44 -10.09 0.41 3.42
CA LYS A 44 -10.72 -0.91 3.49
C LYS A 44 -11.92 -0.98 2.54
N LYS A 45 -12.03 -2.06 1.77
CA LYS A 45 -13.19 -2.37 0.94
C LYS A 45 -13.68 -3.79 1.23
N ILE A 46 -14.99 -3.99 1.12
CA ILE A 46 -15.60 -5.32 1.20
C ILE A 46 -15.54 -5.96 -0.20
N ILE A 47 -15.06 -7.20 -0.25
CA ILE A 47 -14.82 -7.89 -1.52
C ILE A 47 -16.12 -8.19 -2.28
N SER A 48 -17.22 -8.47 -1.58
CA SER A 48 -18.53 -8.70 -2.22
C SER A 48 -19.06 -7.44 -2.89
N GLU A 49 -19.04 -6.30 -2.21
CA GLU A 49 -19.48 -5.01 -2.75
C GLU A 49 -18.64 -4.60 -3.96
N LEU A 50 -17.32 -4.78 -3.88
CA LEU A 50 -16.41 -4.47 -4.97
C LEU A 50 -16.62 -5.41 -6.18
N LYS A 51 -16.99 -6.67 -5.94
CA LYS A 51 -17.36 -7.60 -7.03
C LYS A 51 -18.63 -7.13 -7.73
N GLU A 52 -19.64 -6.73 -6.97
CA GLU A 52 -20.90 -6.19 -7.51
C GLU A 52 -20.64 -4.91 -8.32
N ALA A 53 -19.87 -3.97 -7.77
CA ALA A 53 -19.47 -2.74 -8.45
C ALA A 53 -18.75 -3.01 -9.78
N ILE A 54 -17.93 -4.06 -9.86
CA ILE A 54 -17.28 -4.46 -11.10
C ILE A 54 -18.25 -5.11 -12.09
N ILE A 55 -19.23 -5.88 -11.61
CA ILE A 55 -20.25 -6.50 -12.47
C ILE A 55 -21.13 -5.43 -13.13
N VAL A 56 -21.51 -4.38 -12.38
CA VAL A 56 -22.34 -3.29 -12.91
C VAL A 56 -21.55 -2.25 -13.73
N GLY A 57 -20.21 -2.30 -13.65
CA GLY A 57 -19.31 -1.45 -14.44
C GLY A 57 -18.89 -0.15 -13.76
N ASP A 58 -19.27 0.06 -12.49
CA ASP A 58 -18.82 1.22 -11.70
C ASP A 58 -17.32 1.15 -11.41
N TRP A 59 -16.79 -0.08 -11.31
CA TRP A 59 -15.38 -0.35 -11.10
C TRP A 59 -14.84 -1.28 -12.18
N ILE A 60 -13.57 -1.13 -12.55
CA ILE A 60 -12.92 -2.04 -13.48
C ILE A 60 -11.56 -2.48 -12.98
N LYS A 61 -11.13 -3.67 -13.41
CA LYS A 61 -9.75 -4.13 -13.27
C LYS A 61 -8.93 -3.60 -14.44
N VAL A 62 -7.92 -2.78 -14.15
CA VAL A 62 -7.04 -2.21 -15.16
C VAL A 62 -6.03 -3.27 -15.60
N LYS A 63 -5.88 -3.45 -16.92
CA LYS A 63 -4.86 -4.35 -17.48
C LYS A 63 -3.55 -3.60 -17.66
N GLY A 64 -2.46 -4.21 -17.16
CA GLY A 64 -1.15 -3.59 -17.17
C GLY A 64 -0.99 -2.57 -16.05
N ASP A 65 0.25 -2.28 -15.69
CA ASP A 65 0.58 -1.41 -14.57
C ASP A 65 1.56 -0.34 -15.04
N ALA A 66 1.01 0.84 -15.34
CA ALA A 66 1.78 2.01 -15.78
C ALA A 66 2.70 2.58 -14.68
N PHE A 67 2.55 2.11 -13.44
CA PHE A 67 3.36 2.53 -12.30
C PHE A 67 4.54 1.59 -12.05
N ILE A 68 4.70 0.52 -12.85
CA ILE A 68 5.94 -0.27 -12.87
C ILE A 68 7.04 0.59 -13.48
N GLN A 69 8.03 0.94 -12.66
CA GLN A 69 9.25 1.58 -13.14
C GLN A 69 10.31 0.53 -13.47
N HIS A 70 10.73 0.49 -14.72
CA HIS A 70 11.89 -0.28 -15.13
C HIS A 70 13.15 0.52 -14.82
N VAL A 71 13.77 0.21 -13.68
CA VAL A 71 15.03 0.81 -13.26
C VAL A 71 16.22 -0.10 -13.60
N SER A 72 17.33 0.50 -14.07
CA SER A 72 18.58 -0.22 -14.34
C SER A 72 19.16 -0.80 -13.05
N LYS A 73 19.84 -1.94 -13.12
CA LYS A 73 20.51 -2.53 -11.94
C LYS A 73 21.81 -1.82 -11.53
N ASP A 74 22.27 -0.85 -12.31
CA ASP A 74 23.51 -0.12 -12.05
C ASP A 74 23.25 1.09 -11.14
N TYR A 75 23.18 0.84 -9.83
CA TYR A 75 23.14 1.89 -8.81
C TYR A 75 24.42 1.90 -7.98
N GLU A 76 24.79 3.09 -7.48
CA GLU A 76 25.87 3.21 -6.49
C GLU A 76 25.50 2.48 -5.19
N THR A 77 26.48 1.84 -4.55
CA THR A 77 26.32 1.07 -3.29
C THR A 77 25.57 1.84 -2.21
N LYS A 78 25.81 3.16 -2.09
CA LYS A 78 25.16 4.04 -1.12
C LYS A 78 23.62 4.02 -1.19
N TYR A 79 23.04 3.79 -2.37
CA TYR A 79 21.59 3.74 -2.55
C TYR A 79 21.00 2.44 -2.01
N TYR A 80 21.71 1.33 -2.18
CA TYR A 80 21.33 0.04 -1.60
C TYR A 80 21.41 0.08 -0.07
N GLU A 81 22.49 0.61 0.49
CA GLU A 81 22.66 0.77 1.94
C GLU A 81 21.56 1.63 2.55
N ALA A 82 21.20 2.74 1.90
CA ALA A 82 20.12 3.61 2.35
C ALA A 82 18.75 2.89 2.33
N ARG A 83 18.46 2.13 1.27
CA ARG A 83 17.24 1.31 1.17
C ARG A 83 17.19 0.25 2.26
N ASP A 84 18.28 -0.50 2.43
CA ASP A 84 18.32 -1.63 3.38
C ASP A 84 18.23 -1.12 4.82
N THR A 85 18.88 0.02 5.13
CA THR A 85 18.73 0.70 6.42
C THR A 85 17.28 1.11 6.66
N ALA A 86 16.64 1.75 5.68
CA ALA A 86 15.23 2.14 5.79
C ALA A 86 14.32 0.92 6.01
N TRP A 87 14.54 -0.16 5.28
CA TRP A 87 13.79 -1.41 5.40
C TRP A 87 13.93 -2.01 6.82
N GLU A 88 15.14 -2.10 7.35
CA GLU A 88 15.38 -2.63 8.70
C GLU A 88 14.64 -1.84 9.79
N ILE A 89 14.45 -0.53 9.60
CA ILE A 89 13.69 0.33 10.51
C ILE A 89 12.18 0.03 10.42
N ILE A 90 11.63 -0.14 9.21
CA ILE A 90 10.18 -0.21 9.01
C ILE A 90 9.60 -1.61 8.91
N LYS A 91 10.42 -2.66 8.77
CA LYS A 91 9.96 -4.04 8.55
C LYS A 91 8.92 -4.49 9.58
N THR A 92 9.13 -4.15 10.85
CA THR A 92 8.23 -4.50 11.96
C THR A 92 6.87 -3.80 11.87
N VAL A 93 6.82 -2.63 11.22
CA VAL A 93 5.58 -1.91 10.93
C VAL A 93 4.88 -2.55 9.75
N VAL A 94 5.60 -2.83 8.67
CA VAL A 94 5.05 -3.38 7.42
C VAL A 94 4.50 -4.80 7.62
N GLU A 95 5.21 -5.64 8.35
CA GLU A 95 4.81 -7.02 8.65
C GLU A 95 3.60 -7.12 9.60
N ASN A 96 3.18 -6.01 10.23
CA ASN A 96 2.04 -5.97 11.14
C ASN A 96 0.73 -5.73 10.37
N GLU A 97 0.37 -6.69 9.53
CA GLU A 97 -0.86 -6.66 8.74
C GLU A 97 -2.05 -7.23 9.54
N PRO A 98 -3.26 -6.64 9.43
CA PRO A 98 -3.63 -5.46 8.63
C PRO A 98 -3.42 -4.12 9.36
N ASN A 99 -2.90 -4.12 10.59
CA ASN A 99 -2.79 -2.94 11.45
C ASN A 99 -2.00 -1.78 10.81
N VAL A 100 -1.02 -2.09 9.95
CA VAL A 100 -0.28 -1.08 9.17
C VAL A 100 -1.17 -0.26 8.23
N TYR A 101 -2.29 -0.81 7.79
CA TYR A 101 -3.26 -0.14 6.93
C TYR A 101 -4.32 0.63 7.72
N GLU A 102 -4.33 0.53 9.05
CA GLU A 102 -5.25 1.24 9.92
C GLU A 102 -4.58 2.46 10.55
N LYS A 103 -5.15 3.65 10.34
CA LYS A 103 -4.47 4.92 10.70
C LYS A 103 -4.09 5.02 12.18
N SER A 104 -4.98 4.59 13.07
CA SER A 104 -4.76 4.62 14.52
C SER A 104 -3.64 3.66 14.94
N PHE A 105 -3.69 2.42 14.46
CA PHE A 105 -2.69 1.39 14.76
C PHE A 105 -1.33 1.70 14.12
N ARG A 106 -1.29 2.09 12.84
CA ARG A 106 -0.06 2.53 12.16
C ARG A 106 0.64 3.66 12.90
N THR A 107 -0.12 4.65 13.40
CA THR A 107 0.47 5.76 14.18
C THR A 107 1.14 5.26 15.45
N LYS A 108 0.55 4.28 16.14
CA LYS A 108 1.14 3.66 17.34
C LYS A 108 2.42 2.90 16.98
N LEU A 109 2.37 2.06 15.95
CA LEU A 109 3.53 1.30 15.46
C LEU A 109 4.70 2.21 15.08
N ILE A 110 4.43 3.29 14.33
CA ILE A 110 5.47 4.26 13.95
C ILE A 110 6.10 4.92 15.20
N ARG A 111 5.31 5.28 16.21
CA ARG A 111 5.84 5.86 17.45
C ARG A 111 6.77 4.91 18.20
N GLU A 112 6.43 3.63 18.24
CA GLU A 112 7.30 2.60 18.85
C GLU A 112 8.63 2.51 18.10
N VAL A 113 8.60 2.50 16.76
CA VAL A 113 9.82 2.51 15.94
C VAL A 113 10.63 3.81 16.11
N CYS A 114 9.98 4.97 16.21
CA CYS A 114 10.66 6.25 16.49
C CYS A 114 11.52 6.15 17.75
N VAL A 115 10.97 5.56 18.82
CA VAL A 115 11.67 5.41 20.11
C VAL A 115 12.79 4.39 19.99
N ASN A 116 12.53 3.23 19.37
CA ASN A 116 13.50 2.13 19.27
C ASN A 116 14.72 2.49 18.42
N HIS A 117 14.54 3.29 17.36
CA HIS A 117 15.62 3.66 16.43
C HIS A 117 16.12 5.10 16.62
N ASN A 118 15.51 5.87 17.53
CA ASN A 118 15.78 7.31 17.71
C ASN A 118 15.64 8.13 16.40
N ILE A 119 14.57 7.89 15.66
CA ILE A 119 14.29 8.51 14.36
C ILE A 119 13.01 9.36 14.45
N SER A 120 13.01 10.50 13.75
CA SER A 120 11.85 11.39 13.71
C SER A 120 10.65 10.76 12.98
N TYR A 121 9.44 11.06 13.45
CA TYR A 121 8.20 10.60 12.83
C TYR A 121 8.08 10.94 11.32
N PRO A 122 8.45 12.15 10.85
CA PRO A 122 8.43 12.44 9.42
C PRO A 122 9.42 11.61 8.60
N ALA A 123 10.56 11.19 9.18
CA ALA A 123 11.52 10.35 8.47
C ALA A 123 10.97 8.93 8.26
N ILE A 124 10.37 8.32 9.29
CA ILE A 124 9.73 7.00 9.14
C ILE A 124 8.57 7.05 8.12
N ARG A 125 7.78 8.12 8.13
CA ARG A 125 6.72 8.33 7.12
C ARG A 125 7.21 8.50 5.69
N LYS A 126 8.50 8.76 5.46
CA LYS A 126 9.07 8.77 4.10
C LYS A 126 9.49 7.37 3.64
N TYR A 127 9.66 6.44 4.55
CA TYR A 127 10.01 5.05 4.24
C TYR A 127 8.77 4.18 3.95
N LEU A 128 7.61 4.58 4.49
CA LEU A 128 6.32 3.91 4.33
C LEU A 128 5.35 4.65 3.39
#